data_AF-A0A165LVB1-F1
#
_entry.id   AF-A0A165LVB1-F1
#
_cell.length_a   1.000
_cell.length_b   1.000
_cell.length_c   1.000
_cell.angle_alpha   90.00
_cell.angle_beta   90.00
_cell.angle_gamma   90.00
#
_symmetry.space_group_name_H-M   'P 1'
#
loop_
_entity.id
_entity.type
_entity.pdbx_description
1 polymer ?
#
loop_
_entity_poly.entity_id
_entity_poly.type
_entity_poly.pdbx_seq_one_letter_code
_entity_poly.pdbx_strand_id
1 'polypeptide(L)'
;MFWGMLGSIAPDFDFVWCFHLHQRLCDHHQYPTHYPLLWLGLLVFSVLWLLIARFQHTPSAFAVVFFFGGVIHTVLDMFTGHLFLLAPISFVRQKISLAEYGLWDPFFLELFIVLGALIVWKKEQLSVLLSKIS
;
A
#
# COMPACT_ATOMS: atom_id res chain seq x y z
N MET A 1 7.02 2.68 11.36
CA MET A 1 6.37 1.36 11.16
C MET A 1 4.85 1.45 11.29
N PHE A 2 4.29 1.90 12.42
CA PHE A 2 2.82 1.96 12.63
C PHE A 2 2.03 2.61 11.49
N TRP A 3 2.35 3.85 11.10
CA TRP A 3 1.62 4.57 10.05
C TRP A 3 1.68 3.89 8.67
N GLY A 4 2.79 3.22 8.37
CA GLY A 4 2.94 2.50 7.10
C GLY A 4 2.08 1.25 7.07
N MET A 5 2.04 0.50 8.17
CA MET A 5 1.16 -0.67 8.31
C MET A 5 -0.32 -0.26 8.28
N LEU A 6 -0.67 0.84 8.95
CA LEU A 6 -2.04 1.35 8.93
C LEU A 6 -2.43 1.78 7.51
N GLY A 7 -1.53 2.43 6.78
CA GLY A 7 -1.73 2.82 5.39
C GLY A 7 -1.86 1.62 4.45
N SER A 8 -1.09 0.56 4.67
CA SER A 8 -1.14 -0.65 3.83
C SER A 8 -2.39 -1.50 4.01
N ILE A 9 -3.20 -1.28 5.06
CA ILE A 9 -4.49 -1.96 5.26
C ILE A 9 -5.69 -1.03 5.07
N ALA A 10 -5.45 0.28 4.90
CA ALA A 10 -6.50 1.28 4.84
C ALA A 10 -7.43 1.13 3.60
N PRO A 11 -6.95 0.74 2.40
CA PRO A 11 -7.86 0.44 1.27
C PRO A 11 -8.95 -0.57 1.64
N ASP A 12 -8.58 -1.65 2.34
CA ASP A 12 -9.49 -2.74 2.75
C ASP A 12 -10.52 -2.34 3.79
N PHE A 13 -10.47 -1.14 4.39
CA PHE A 13 -11.51 -0.73 5.34
C PHE A 13 -12.88 -0.59 4.68
N ASP A 14 -12.92 -0.49 3.34
CA ASP A 14 -14.15 -0.57 2.58
C ASP A 14 -14.87 -1.92 2.71
N PHE A 15 -14.20 -3.00 3.13
CA PHE A 15 -14.84 -4.27 3.45
C PHE A 15 -15.88 -4.13 4.57
N VAL A 16 -15.70 -3.19 5.51
CA VAL A 16 -16.69 -2.93 6.57
C VAL A 16 -18.01 -2.47 5.95
N TRP A 17 -17.92 -1.55 4.99
CA TRP A 17 -19.08 -1.06 4.22
C TRP A 17 -19.70 -2.18 3.37
N CYS A 18 -18.83 -2.94 2.71
CA CYS A 18 -19.15 -4.07 1.85
C CYS A 18 -19.95 -5.16 2.61
N PHE A 19 -19.45 -5.56 3.78
CA PHE A 19 -20.06 -6.56 4.65
C PHE A 19 -21.41 -6.08 5.21
N HIS A 20 -21.49 -4.82 5.63
CA HIS A 20 -22.71 -4.27 6.22
C HIS A 20 -23.86 -4.16 5.21
N LEU A 21 -23.57 -3.80 3.97
CA LEU A 21 -24.60 -3.51 2.96
C LEU A 21 -24.98 -4.70 2.07
N HIS A 22 -24.05 -5.60 1.76
CA HIS A 22 -24.28 -6.57 0.69
C HIS A 22 -24.44 -8.02 1.14
N GLN A 23 -24.19 -8.37 2.42
CA GLN A 23 -24.33 -9.74 3.00
C GLN A 23 -23.82 -10.90 2.11
N ARG A 24 -22.96 -10.61 1.13
CA ARG A 24 -22.42 -11.50 0.09
C ARG A 24 -21.03 -11.01 -0.32
N LEU A 25 -20.29 -11.84 -1.04
CA LEU A 25 -19.04 -11.47 -1.73
C LEU A 25 -19.29 -10.27 -2.65
N CYS A 26 -18.87 -9.09 -2.22
CA CYS A 26 -18.90 -7.85 -2.97
C CYS A 26 -17.51 -7.59 -3.58
N ASP A 27 -17.49 -7.11 -4.82
CA ASP A 27 -16.27 -6.73 -5.53
C ASP A 27 -15.79 -5.37 -5.00
N HIS A 28 -15.12 -5.35 -3.84
CA HIS A 28 -14.70 -4.12 -3.15
C HIS A 28 -13.61 -3.33 -3.91
N HIS A 29 -12.91 -3.97 -4.86
CA HIS A 29 -12.02 -3.31 -5.83
C HIS A 29 -12.72 -2.26 -6.71
N GLN A 30 -14.06 -2.22 -6.68
CA GLN A 30 -14.84 -1.18 -7.33
C GLN A 30 -14.88 0.13 -6.55
N TYR A 31 -14.49 0.13 -5.28
CA TYR A 31 -14.60 1.31 -4.43
C TYR A 31 -13.43 2.28 -4.61
N PRO A 32 -13.64 3.58 -4.32
CA PRO A 32 -12.60 4.61 -4.48
C PRO A 32 -11.32 4.36 -3.69
N THR A 33 -11.45 3.64 -2.58
CA THR A 33 -10.35 3.11 -1.75
C THR A 33 -9.37 2.25 -2.54
N HIS A 34 -9.78 1.67 -3.67
CA HIS A 34 -8.93 0.87 -4.56
C HIS A 34 -8.54 1.62 -5.85
N TYR A 35 -8.64 2.95 -5.87
CA TYR A 35 -8.21 3.76 -7.01
C TYR A 35 -6.74 4.16 -6.85
N PRO A 36 -5.80 3.65 -7.67
CA PRO A 36 -4.37 3.93 -7.47
C PRO A 36 -4.03 5.41 -7.58
N LEU A 37 -4.71 6.16 -8.46
CA LEU A 37 -4.48 7.60 -8.60
C LEU A 37 -4.93 8.40 -7.37
N LEU A 38 -5.92 7.92 -6.60
CA LEU A 38 -6.32 8.58 -5.35
C LEU A 38 -5.14 8.55 -4.36
N TRP A 39 -4.58 7.37 -4.12
CA TRP A 39 -3.45 7.20 -3.21
C TRP A 39 -2.20 7.91 -3.71
N LEU A 40 -1.92 7.84 -5.00
CA LEU A 40 -0.79 8.57 -5.59
C LEU A 40 -0.95 10.09 -5.44
N GLY A 41 -2.15 10.62 -5.67
CA GLY A 41 -2.45 12.04 -5.47
C GLY A 41 -2.27 12.48 -4.01
N LEU A 42 -2.77 11.68 -3.06
CA LEU A 42 -2.60 11.93 -1.62
C LEU A 42 -1.13 11.84 -1.19
N LEU A 43 -0.37 10.88 -1.73
CA LEU A 43 1.06 10.77 -1.51
C LEU A 43 1.79 12.01 -2.02
N VAL A 44 1.56 12.43 -3.27
CA VAL A 44 2.16 13.64 -3.83
C VAL A 44 1.82 14.87 -2.98
N PHE A 45 0.56 15.02 -2.58
CA PHE A 45 0.14 16.12 -1.71
C PHE A 45 0.87 16.11 -0.35
N SER A 46 1.00 14.93 0.28
CA SER A 46 1.71 14.80 1.56
C SER A 46 3.21 15.08 1.44
N VAL A 47 3.84 14.71 0.31
CA VAL A 47 5.24 15.04 0.03
C VAL A 47 5.40 16.55 -0.16
N LEU A 48 4.54 17.18 -0.94
CA LEU A 48 4.56 18.64 -1.10
C LEU A 48 4.37 19.36 0.24
N TRP A 49 3.46 18.87 1.08
CA TRP A 49 3.27 19.40 2.43
C TRP A 49 4.53 19.25 3.29
N LEU A 50 5.19 18.10 3.26
CA LEU A 50 6.44 17.86 3.98
C LEU A 50 7.56 18.82 3.52
N LEU A 51 7.68 19.04 2.21
CA LEU A 51 8.65 19.95 1.61
C LEU A 51 8.39 21.41 2.01
N ILE A 52 7.13 21.86 1.92
CA ILE A 52 6.73 23.22 2.33
C ILE A 52 6.99 23.43 3.83
N ALA A 53 6.71 22.42 4.65
CA ALA A 53 6.96 22.43 6.08
C ALA A 53 8.44 22.23 6.46
N ARG A 54 9.34 22.17 5.46
CA ARG A 54 10.80 22.02 5.63
C ARG A 54 11.20 20.85 6.53
N PHE A 55 10.47 19.74 6.45
CA PHE A 55 10.71 18.54 7.26
C PHE A 55 10.60 18.72 8.79
N GLN A 56 10.08 19.87 9.26
CA GLN A 56 9.93 20.14 10.70
C GLN A 56 8.56 19.72 11.25
N HIS A 57 7.64 19.31 10.37
CA HIS A 57 6.27 18.98 10.73
C HIS A 57 6.05 17.48 10.75
N THR A 58 6.15 16.86 11.93
CA THR A 58 6.01 15.41 12.12
C THR A 58 4.76 14.81 11.46
N PRO A 59 3.56 15.45 11.51
CA PRO A 59 2.37 14.90 10.86
C PRO A 59 2.49 14.73 9.34
N SER A 60 3.23 15.59 8.63
CA SER A 60 3.38 15.44 7.17
C SER A 60 4.28 14.26 6.82
N ALA A 61 5.30 13.97 7.62
CA ALA A 61 6.10 12.75 7.47
C ALA A 61 5.26 11.48 7.71
N PHE A 62 4.36 11.50 8.70
CA PHE A 62 3.44 10.38 8.95
C PHE A 62 2.46 10.18 7.79
N ALA A 63 1.92 11.28 7.24
CA ALA A 63 1.05 11.22 6.08
C ALA A 63 1.75 10.61 4.86
N VAL A 64 3.01 10.98 4.58
CA VAL A 64 3.80 10.36 3.50
C VAL A 64 3.91 8.85 3.69
N VAL A 65 4.30 8.41 4.88
CA VAL A 65 4.47 6.98 5.18
C VAL A 65 3.14 6.22 5.09
N PHE A 66 2.05 6.83 5.55
CA PHE A 66 0.70 6.26 5.47
C PHE A 66 0.22 6.12 4.02
N PHE A 67 0.24 7.20 3.23
CA PHE A 67 -0.24 7.15 1.85
C PHE A 67 0.65 6.28 0.96
N PHE A 68 1.96 6.21 1.24
CA PHE A 68 2.86 5.28 0.57
C PHE A 68 2.44 3.82 0.80
N GLY A 69 1.99 3.47 2.01
CA GLY A 69 1.43 2.15 2.30
C GLY A 69 0.21 1.81 1.43
N GLY A 70 -0.72 2.76 1.25
CA GLY A 70 -1.88 2.56 0.39
C GLY A 70 -1.55 2.51 -1.11
N VAL A 71 -0.51 3.23 -1.56
CA VAL A 71 0.04 3.05 -2.92
C VAL A 71 0.59 1.64 -3.09
N ILE A 72 1.39 1.13 -2.15
CA ILE A 72 1.90 -0.24 -2.23
C ILE A 72 0.74 -1.24 -2.31
N HIS A 73 -0.26 -1.10 -1.46
CA HIS A 73 -1.44 -1.97 -1.45
C HIS A 73 -2.13 -2.00 -2.82
N THR A 74 -2.54 -0.82 -3.33
CA THR A 74 -3.22 -0.73 -4.63
C THR A 74 -2.35 -1.14 -5.83
N VAL A 75 -1.02 -1.09 -5.71
CA VAL A 75 -0.08 -1.64 -6.72
C VAL A 75 -0.08 -3.16 -6.68
N LEU A 76 -0.08 -3.77 -5.49
CA LEU A 76 -0.16 -5.23 -5.36
C LEU A 76 -1.49 -5.75 -5.92
N ASP A 77 -2.57 -5.02 -5.68
CA ASP A 77 -3.90 -5.35 -6.22
C ASP A 77 -3.97 -5.34 -7.75
N MET A 78 -3.07 -4.62 -8.44
CA MET A 78 -3.00 -4.63 -9.91
C MET A 78 -2.69 -6.02 -10.47
N PHE A 79 -2.04 -6.87 -9.67
CA PHE A 79 -1.63 -8.23 -10.07
C PHE A 79 -2.67 -9.30 -9.68
N THR A 80 -3.46 -9.05 -8.64
CA THR A 80 -4.45 -10.00 -8.11
C THR A 80 -5.84 -9.72 -8.66
N GLY A 81 -6.25 -8.46 -8.75
CA GLY A 81 -7.61 -8.00 -9.03
C GLY A 81 -7.78 -7.19 -10.32
N HIS A 82 -9.04 -6.86 -10.63
CA HIS A 82 -9.40 -5.92 -11.70
C HIS A 82 -9.69 -4.55 -11.08
N LEU A 83 -8.78 -3.60 -11.27
CA LEU A 83 -8.89 -2.26 -10.69
C LEU A 83 -9.25 -1.21 -11.72
N PHE A 84 -9.82 -0.10 -11.27
CA PHE A 84 -9.92 1.12 -12.06
C PHE A 84 -8.61 1.92 -11.94
N LEU A 85 -7.58 1.50 -12.67
CA LEU A 85 -6.23 2.08 -12.59
C LEU A 85 -6.21 3.60 -12.79
N LEU A 86 -7.04 4.11 -13.70
CA LEU A 86 -7.10 5.51 -14.10
C LEU A 86 -8.29 6.26 -13.49
N ALA A 87 -9.04 5.67 -12.56
CA ALA A 87 -10.13 6.40 -11.92
C ALA A 87 -9.58 7.57 -11.09
N PRO A 88 -10.26 8.74 -11.08
CA PRO A 88 -11.58 9.00 -11.65
C PRO A 88 -11.58 9.49 -13.12
N ILE A 89 -10.43 9.49 -13.80
CA ILE A 89 -10.31 9.98 -15.19
C ILE A 89 -10.95 8.98 -16.16
N SER A 90 -10.78 7.68 -15.90
CA SER A 90 -11.40 6.61 -16.68
C SER A 90 -11.80 5.45 -15.76
N PHE A 91 -13.00 4.92 -15.97
CA PHE A 91 -13.55 3.78 -15.24
C PHE A 91 -13.44 2.48 -16.06
N VAL A 92 -12.36 2.31 -16.81
CA VAL A 92 -12.04 1.04 -17.46
C VAL A 92 -11.30 0.16 -16.46
N ARG A 93 -11.82 -1.05 -16.21
CA ARG A 93 -11.14 -2.03 -15.35
C ARG A 93 -10.00 -2.71 -16.09
N GLN A 94 -8.84 -2.75 -15.46
CA GLN A 94 -7.63 -3.35 -15.99
C GLN A 94 -7.00 -4.24 -14.92
N LYS A 95 -6.33 -5.30 -15.38
CA LYS A 95 -5.52 -6.19 -14.55
C LYS A 95 -4.19 -6.39 -15.25
N ILE A 96 -3.10 -6.31 -14.49
CA ILE A 96 -1.76 -6.60 -15.00
C ILE A 96 -1.48 -8.08 -14.70
N SER A 97 -1.47 -8.92 -15.74
CA SER A 97 -1.16 -10.33 -15.57
C SER A 97 0.36 -10.54 -15.58
N LEU A 98 0.89 -11.11 -14.51
CA LEU A 98 2.30 -11.53 -14.46
C LEU A 98 2.55 -12.89 -15.12
N ALA A 99 1.49 -13.58 -15.57
CA ALA A 99 1.59 -14.87 -16.26
C ALA A 99 2.44 -14.77 -17.54
N GLU A 100 2.41 -13.61 -18.22
CA GLU A 100 3.24 -13.33 -19.41
C GLU A 100 4.74 -13.35 -19.09
N TYR A 101 5.13 -13.13 -17.83
CA TYR A 101 6.51 -13.17 -17.34
C TYR A 101 6.85 -14.48 -16.61
N GLY A 102 5.98 -15.50 -16.70
CA GLY A 102 6.16 -16.79 -16.04
C GLY A 102 5.90 -16.79 -14.52
N LEU A 103 5.32 -15.71 -14.00
CA LEU A 103 4.95 -15.56 -12.60
C LEU A 103 3.44 -15.73 -12.47
N TRP A 104 3.01 -16.97 -12.34
CA TRP A 104 1.61 -17.38 -12.35
C TRP A 104 0.87 -17.06 -11.04
N ASP A 105 1.62 -16.87 -9.96
CA ASP A 105 1.08 -16.63 -8.63
C ASP A 105 1.76 -15.41 -7.97
N PRO A 106 1.04 -14.30 -7.74
CA PRO A 106 1.57 -13.14 -7.00
C PRO A 106 2.00 -13.47 -5.57
N PHE A 107 1.64 -14.65 -5.03
CA PHE A 107 2.17 -15.15 -3.76
C PHE A 107 3.69 -15.08 -3.65
N PHE A 108 4.44 -15.35 -4.73
CA PHE A 108 5.90 -15.30 -4.67
C PHE A 108 6.43 -13.87 -4.51
N LEU A 109 5.72 -12.87 -5.05
CA LEU A 109 6.05 -11.46 -4.86
C LEU A 109 5.79 -11.04 -3.42
N GLU A 110 4.64 -11.43 -2.86
CA GLU A 110 4.30 -11.19 -1.46
C GLU A 110 5.31 -11.85 -0.51
N LEU A 111 5.64 -13.12 -0.76
CA LEU A 111 6.64 -13.85 0.01
C LEU A 111 8.01 -13.19 -0.06
N PHE A 112 8.43 -12.70 -1.23
CA PHE A 112 9.68 -11.98 -1.40
C PHE A 112 9.72 -10.69 -0.56
N ILE A 113 8.63 -9.91 -0.57
CA ILE A 113 8.51 -8.69 0.24
C ILE A 113 8.59 -9.02 1.73
N VAL A 114 7.87 -10.05 2.19
CA VAL A 114 7.88 -10.49 3.59
C VAL A 114 9.27 -10.95 4.02
N LEU A 115 9.93 -11.79 3.22
CA LEU A 115 11.29 -12.26 3.52
C LEU A 115 12.29 -11.10 3.55
N GLY A 116 12.19 -10.17 2.61
CA GLY A 116 13.00 -8.95 2.59
C GLY A 116 12.82 -8.13 3.87
N ALA A 117 11.57 -7.92 4.30
CA ALA A 117 11.26 -7.20 5.55
C ALA A 117 11.83 -7.90 6.78
N LEU A 118 11.74 -9.24 6.87
CA LEU A 118 12.31 -10.03 7.97
C LEU A 118 13.84 -9.92 8.03
N ILE A 119 14.51 -9.93 6.87
CA ILE A 119 15.98 -9.78 6.80
C ILE A 119 16.40 -8.40 7.31
N VAL A 120 15.73 -7.34 6.86
CA VAL A 120 16.02 -5.96 7.29
C VAL A 120 15.79 -5.82 8.79
N TRP A 121 14.66 -6.32 9.30
CA TRP A 121 14.37 -6.26 10.72
C TRP A 121 15.42 -7.00 11.57
N LYS A 122 15.82 -8.21 11.16
CA LYS A 122 16.86 -8.97 11.87
C LYS A 122 18.20 -8.23 11.90
N LYS A 123 18.59 -7.57 10.81
CA LYS A 123 19.81 -6.76 10.75
C LYS A 123 19.76 -5.58 11.72
N GLU A 124 18.63 -4.89 11.81
CA GLU A 124 18.46 -3.78 12.76
C GLU A 124 18.54 -4.25 14.22
N GLN A 125 17.88 -5.35 14.57
CA GLN A 125 17.94 -5.91 15.93
C GLN A 125 19.36 -6.31 16.33
N LEU A 126 20.10 -6.93 15.40
CA LEU A 126 21.50 -7.30 15.63
C LEU A 126 22.38 -6.07 15.86
N SER A 127 22.19 -5.01 15.07
CA SER A 127 22.91 -3.74 15.22
C SER A 127 22.70 -3.12 16.61
N VAL A 128 21.44 -3.09 17.08
CA VAL A 128 21.07 -2.58 18.41
C VAL A 128 21.63 -3.44 19.55
N LEU A 129 21.70 -4.76 19.36
CA LEU A 129 22.33 -5.66 20.34
C LEU A 129 23.83 -5.42 20.43
N LEU A 130 24.52 -5.32 19.29
CA LEU A 130 25.96 -5.09 19.24
C LEU A 130 26.34 -3.74 19.87
N SER A 131 25.56 -2.68 19.65
CA SER A 131 25.80 -1.36 20.24
C SER A 131 25.63 -1.30 21.76
N LYS A 132 25.00 -2.32 22.38
CA LYS A 132 24.86 -2.42 23.84
C LYS A 132 26.01 -3.20 24.50
N ILE A 133 26.80 -3.92 23.70
CA ILE A 133 27.89 -4.78 24.16
C ILE A 133 29.26 -4.12 23.90
N SER A 134 29.34 -3.16 22.97
CA SER A 134 30.48 -2.26 22.76
C SER A 134 30.46 -1.07 23.72
#